data_AF-A0A8J7GZ34-F1
#
_entry.id   AF-A0A8J7GZ34-F1
#
_cell.length_a   1.000
_cell.length_b   1.000
_cell.length_c   1.000
_cell.angle_alpha   90.00
_cell.angle_beta   90.00
_cell.angle_gamma   90.00
#
_symmetry.space_group_name_H-M   'P 1'
#
loop_
_entity.id
_entity.type
_entity.pdbx_description
1 polymer ?
#
loop_
_entity_poly.entity_id
_entity_poly.type
_entity_poly.pdbx_seq_one_letter_code
_entity_poly.pdbx_strand_id
1 'polypeptide(L)'
;MADTMIKFIIGGLLLLCAIQDGFHKKISTWFLIPCMALLVALIPFSITPSIPERIGGVLVGVGVIVISKATKGKIGIGDGILLCVTGMGIGFWTNIELFALALLAAAIVSIGLLALKRANRKTSIPFVPFLLLGYIVTVIGVR
;
A
#
# COMPACT_ATOMS: atom_id res chain seq x y z
N MET A 1 20.75 -10.26 -3.18
CA MET A 1 19.92 -10.61 -4.36
C MET A 1 18.48 -10.88 -3.98
N ALA A 2 18.20 -11.72 -2.97
CA ALA A 2 16.84 -12.02 -2.51
C ALA A 2 16.01 -10.77 -2.13
N ASP A 3 16.61 -9.79 -1.46
CA ASP A 3 15.92 -8.55 -1.04
C ASP A 3 15.46 -7.70 -2.22
N THR A 4 16.30 -7.62 -3.25
CA THR A 4 15.97 -6.91 -4.49
C THR A 4 14.83 -7.62 -5.21
N MET A 5 14.84 -8.96 -5.26
CA MET A 5 13.75 -9.74 -5.86
C MET A 5 12.42 -9.51 -5.13
N ILE A 6 12.41 -9.51 -3.79
CA ILE A 6 11.19 -9.24 -3.02
C ILE A 6 10.66 -7.83 -3.28
N LYS A 7 11.56 -6.85 -3.36
CA LYS A 7 11.16 -5.47 -3.71
C LYS A 7 10.56 -5.38 -5.11
N PHE A 8 11.08 -6.11 -6.09
CA PHE A 8 10.47 -6.18 -7.41
C PHE A 8 9.10 -6.88 -7.39
N ILE A 9 8.95 -7.96 -6.62
CA ILE A 9 7.67 -8.68 -6.47
C ILE A 9 6.61 -7.78 -5.82
N ILE A 10 6.94 -7.09 -4.73
CA ILE A 10 6.03 -6.15 -4.06
C ILE A 10 5.65 -5.02 -5.01
N GLY A 11 6.60 -4.45 -5.76
CA GLY A 11 6.33 -3.43 -6.76
C GLY A 11 5.41 -3.92 -7.87
N GLY A 12 5.64 -5.12 -8.40
CA GLY A 12 4.78 -5.75 -9.40
C GLY A 12 3.36 -6.01 -8.88
N LEU A 13 3.22 -6.43 -7.62
CA LEU A 13 1.92 -6.59 -6.99
C LEU A 13 1.19 -5.27 -6.81
N LEU A 14 1.87 -4.23 -6.31
CA LEU A 14 1.30 -2.90 -6.21
C LEU A 14 0.87 -2.39 -7.58
N LEU A 15 1.59 -2.74 -8.65
CA LEU A 15 1.25 -2.40 -10.03
C LEU A 15 -0.02 -3.10 -10.49
N LEU A 16 -0.12 -4.40 -10.27
CA LEU A 16 -1.35 -5.16 -10.56
C LEU A 16 -2.54 -4.62 -9.75
N CYS A 17 -2.35 -4.34 -8.46
CA CYS A 17 -3.38 -3.78 -7.62
C CYS A 17 -3.75 -2.34 -8.03
N ALA A 18 -2.79 -1.51 -8.41
CA ALA A 18 -3.05 -0.14 -8.90
C ALA A 18 -3.82 -0.14 -10.23
N ILE A 19 -3.48 -1.06 -11.15
CA ILE A 19 -4.25 -1.26 -12.38
C ILE A 19 -5.68 -1.72 -12.03
N GLN A 20 -5.82 -2.69 -11.13
CA GLN A 20 -7.13 -3.21 -10.74
C GLN A 20 -8.01 -2.14 -10.06
N ASP A 21 -7.43 -1.33 -9.18
CA ASP A 21 -8.09 -0.24 -8.45
C ASP A 21 -8.47 0.94 -9.37
N GLY A 22 -7.63 1.22 -10.37
CA GLY A 22 -7.88 2.26 -11.38
C GLY A 22 -8.94 1.87 -12.43
N PHE A 23 -9.03 0.60 -12.81
CA PHE A 23 -9.92 0.14 -13.88
C PHE A 23 -11.28 -0.41 -13.40
N HIS A 24 -11.37 -0.98 -12.19
CA HIS A 24 -12.62 -1.54 -11.68
C HIS A 24 -13.05 -0.86 -10.37
N LYS A 25 -14.05 0.04 -10.46
CA LYS A 25 -14.79 0.64 -9.32
C LYS A 25 -15.51 -0.37 -8.39
N LYS A 26 -15.23 -1.67 -8.51
CA LYS A 26 -15.71 -2.77 -7.65
C LYS A 26 -14.53 -3.70 -7.36
N ILE A 27 -13.90 -3.51 -6.21
CA ILE A 27 -12.86 -4.39 -5.70
C ILE A 27 -13.50 -5.74 -5.39
N SER A 28 -13.24 -6.75 -6.24
CA SER A 28 -13.47 -8.14 -5.88
C SER A 28 -12.38 -8.56 -4.90
N THR A 29 -12.70 -8.50 -3.60
CA THR A 29 -11.86 -8.95 -2.48
C THR A 29 -11.38 -10.39 -2.61
N TRP A 30 -11.98 -11.18 -3.50
CA TRP A 30 -11.68 -12.59 -3.73
C TRP A 30 -10.31 -12.85 -4.38
N PHE A 31 -9.80 -11.93 -5.23
CA PHE A 31 -8.51 -12.10 -5.91
C PHE A 31 -7.31 -11.54 -5.12
N LEU A 32 -7.56 -10.71 -4.10
CA LEU A 32 -6.50 -10.08 -3.30
C LEU A 32 -5.89 -11.05 -2.29
N ILE A 33 -6.69 -12.00 -1.80
CA ILE A 33 -6.31 -13.03 -0.81
C ILE A 33 -5.20 -13.98 -1.32
N PRO A 34 -5.26 -14.58 -2.53
CA PRO A 34 -4.20 -15.46 -3.00
C PRO A 34 -2.88 -14.72 -3.28
N CYS A 35 -2.94 -13.47 -3.76
CA CYS A 35 -1.75 -12.64 -4.00
C CYS A 35 -1.03 -12.28 -2.68
N MET A 36 -1.82 -11.95 -1.64
CA MET A 36 -1.34 -11.72 -0.28
C MET A 36 -0.75 -12.99 0.36
N ALA A 37 -1.38 -14.15 0.18
CA ALA A 37 -0.92 -15.42 0.74
C ALA A 37 0.42 -15.85 0.14
N LEU A 38 0.60 -15.66 -1.18
CA LEU A 38 1.85 -15.96 -1.88
C LEU A 38 3.03 -15.12 -1.35
N LEU A 39 2.79 -13.84 -1.04
CA LEU A 39 3.78 -12.96 -0.43
C LEU A 39 4.18 -13.41 0.98
N VAL A 40 3.21 -13.68 1.85
CA VAL A 40 3.48 -14.15 3.23
C VAL A 40 4.31 -15.43 3.21
N ALA A 41 4.11 -16.31 2.24
CA ALA A 41 4.89 -17.53 2.06
C ALA A 41 6.35 -17.27 1.63
N LEU A 42 6.64 -16.18 0.91
CA LEU A 42 7.98 -15.85 0.39
C LEU A 42 8.80 -14.98 1.35
N ILE A 43 8.16 -14.28 2.28
CA ILE A 43 8.81 -13.39 3.25
C ILE A 43 9.73 -14.10 4.29
N PRO A 44 9.46 -15.32 4.79
CA PRO A 44 10.42 -16.01 5.66
C PRO A 44 11.73 -16.40 4.96
N PHE A 45 11.81 -16.29 3.63
CA PHE A 45 13.00 -16.61 2.84
C PHE A 45 14.00 -15.43 2.74
N SER A 46 13.71 -14.28 3.35
CA SER A 46 14.57 -13.09 3.33
C SER A 46 15.08 -12.71 4.71
N ILE A 47 16.38 -12.41 4.78
CA ILE A 47 17.14 -12.14 6.02
C ILE A 47 17.07 -10.64 6.38
N THR A 48 16.80 -9.77 5.42
CA THR A 48 16.64 -8.32 5.60
C THR A 48 15.24 -7.89 5.15
N PRO A 49 14.55 -6.94 5.82
CA PRO A 49 14.93 -6.20 7.03
C PRO A 49 14.83 -7.03 8.32
N SER A 50 15.40 -6.49 9.41
CA SER A 50 15.48 -7.15 10.72
C SER A 50 14.09 -7.49 11.29
N ILE A 51 13.99 -8.52 12.16
CA ILE A 51 12.72 -8.96 12.76
C ILE A 51 11.94 -7.80 13.42
N PRO A 52 12.57 -6.89 14.20
CA PRO A 52 11.86 -5.76 14.80
C PRO A 52 11.28 -4.79 13.77
N GLU A 53 12.01 -4.51 12.69
CA GLU A 53 11.54 -3.62 11.62
C GLU A 53 10.39 -4.23 10.83
N ARG A 54 10.38 -5.56 10.66
CA ARG A 54 9.26 -6.29 10.05
C ARG A 54 8.01 -6.18 10.90
N ILE A 55 8.15 -6.42 12.21
CA ILE A 55 7.04 -6.31 13.16
C ILE A 55 6.52 -4.87 13.17
N GLY A 56 7.42 -3.89 13.25
CA GLY A 56 7.07 -2.47 13.17
C GLY A 56 6.31 -2.16 11.88
N GLY A 57 6.82 -2.59 10.72
CA GLY A 57 6.17 -2.36 9.43
C GLY A 57 4.77 -2.96 9.35
N VAL A 58 4.57 -4.18 9.87
CA VAL A 58 3.25 -4.81 9.96
C VAL A 58 2.33 -4.04 10.91
N LEU A 59 2.84 -3.58 12.06
CA LEU A 59 2.07 -2.79 13.02
C LEU A 59 1.49 -1.51 12.40
N VAL A 60 2.22 -0.86 11.48
CA VAL A 60 1.70 0.29 10.74
C VAL A 60 0.44 -0.09 9.95
N GLY A 61 0.50 -1.18 9.18
CA GLY A 61 -0.66 -1.65 8.42
C GLY A 61 -1.82 -2.09 9.31
N VAL A 62 -1.53 -2.80 10.41
CA VAL A 62 -2.55 -3.19 11.41
C VAL A 62 -3.22 -1.96 12.02
N GLY A 63 -2.45 -0.92 12.35
CA GLY A 63 -2.98 0.35 12.83
C GLY A 63 -3.99 0.96 11.86
N VAL A 64 -3.66 0.98 10.56
CA VAL A 64 -4.56 1.47 9.52
C VAL A 64 -5.82 0.60 9.40
N ILE A 65 -5.72 -0.72 9.52
CA ILE A 65 -6.88 -1.64 9.53
C ILE A 65 -7.79 -1.34 10.73
N VAL A 66 -7.23 -1.11 11.91
CA VAL A 66 -8.00 -0.76 13.12
C VAL A 66 -8.73 0.57 12.92
N ILE A 67 -8.04 1.59 12.38
CA ILE A 67 -8.65 2.89 12.06
C ILE A 67 -9.75 2.73 10.99
N SER A 68 -9.54 1.88 9.98
CA SER A 68 -10.54 1.56 8.96
C SER A 68 -11.82 0.98 9.58
N LYS A 69 -11.68 0.03 10.51
CA LYS A 69 -12.83 -0.52 11.26
C LYS A 69 -13.51 0.54 12.13
N ALA A 70 -12.74 1.36 12.84
CA ALA A 70 -13.27 2.44 13.68
C ALA A 70 -14.03 3.50 12.86
N THR A 71 -13.58 3.78 11.64
CA THR A 71 -14.20 4.75 10.71
C THR A 71 -15.34 4.15 9.87
N LYS A 72 -15.84 2.95 10.21
CA LYS A 72 -16.90 2.22 9.50
C LYS A 72 -16.58 1.99 8.01
N GLY A 73 -15.31 1.73 7.68
CA GLY A 73 -14.88 1.41 6.32
C GLY A 73 -14.71 2.61 5.39
N LYS A 74 -14.59 3.84 5.94
CA LYS A 74 -14.22 5.01 5.13
C LYS A 74 -12.80 4.92 4.58
N ILE A 75 -11.91 4.24 5.30
CA ILE A 75 -10.57 3.86 4.84
C ILE A 75 -10.65 2.41 4.35
N GLY A 76 -10.01 2.10 3.21
CA GLY A 76 -10.01 0.76 2.65
C GLY A 76 -9.27 -0.23 3.56
N ILE A 77 -9.92 -1.33 3.94
CA ILE A 77 -9.25 -2.44 4.65
C ILE A 77 -8.11 -3.01 3.77
N GLY A 78 -8.31 -3.01 2.45
CA GLY A 78 -7.29 -3.41 1.48
C GLY A 78 -6.00 -2.60 1.57
N ASP A 79 -6.10 -1.29 1.81
CA ASP A 79 -4.93 -0.41 1.93
C ASP A 79 -4.08 -0.74 3.16
N GLY A 80 -4.74 -1.02 4.29
CA GLY A 80 -4.06 -1.45 5.51
C GLY A 80 -3.39 -2.82 5.36
N ILE A 81 -4.02 -3.73 4.62
CA ILE A 81 -3.46 -5.04 4.27
C ILE A 81 -2.22 -4.89 3.36
N LEU A 82 -2.28 -4.01 2.36
CA LEU A 82 -1.12 -3.70 1.50
C LEU A 82 0.02 -3.08 2.32
N LEU A 83 -0.27 -2.20 3.26
CA LEU A 83 0.71 -1.63 4.19
C LEU A 83 1.37 -2.66 5.10
N CYS A 84 0.65 -3.71 5.50
CA CYS A 84 1.25 -4.83 6.23
C CYS A 84 2.29 -5.55 5.38
N VAL A 85 1.97 -5.81 4.10
CA VAL A 85 2.88 -6.48 3.17
C VAL A 85 4.11 -5.65 2.88
N THR A 86 3.91 -4.39 2.50
CA THR A 86 5.02 -3.49 2.20
C THR A 86 5.86 -3.35 3.47
N GLY A 87 5.25 -3.13 4.63
CA GLY A 87 5.95 -3.05 5.92
C GLY A 87 6.82 -4.27 6.25
N MET A 88 6.33 -5.47 5.93
CA MET A 88 7.10 -6.70 6.15
C MET A 88 8.29 -6.84 5.18
N GLY A 89 8.19 -6.29 3.95
CA GLY A 89 9.22 -6.39 2.92
C GLY A 89 10.23 -5.23 2.87
N ILE A 90 9.81 -4.00 3.18
CA ILE A 90 10.65 -2.80 3.16
C ILE A 90 11.04 -2.28 4.55
N GLY A 91 10.36 -2.71 5.62
CA GLY A 91 10.65 -2.32 7.00
C GLY A 91 9.85 -1.09 7.47
N PHE A 92 9.87 -0.84 8.79
CA PHE A 92 9.03 0.16 9.44
C PHE A 92 9.17 1.58 8.89
N TRP A 93 10.39 2.13 8.88
CA TRP A 93 10.63 3.54 8.53
C TRP A 93 10.25 3.84 7.08
N THR A 94 10.75 3.02 6.15
CA THR A 94 10.42 3.16 4.73
C THR A 94 8.93 2.96 4.46
N ASN A 95 8.25 2.10 5.23
CA ASN A 95 6.81 1.91 5.09
C ASN A 95 6.00 3.14 5.56
N ILE A 96 6.44 3.82 6.63
CA ILE A 96 5.82 5.08 7.06
C ILE A 96 6.03 6.17 6.01
N GLU A 97 7.25 6.29 5.47
CA GLU A 97 7.56 7.27 4.43
C GLU A 97 6.71 7.05 3.18
N LEU A 98 6.64 5.79 2.73
CA LEU A 98 5.78 5.37 1.61
C LEU A 98 4.32 5.74 1.88
N PHE A 99 3.82 5.44 3.08
CA PHE A 99 2.43 5.73 3.44
C PHE A 99 2.16 7.24 3.46
N ALA A 100 3.09 8.03 4.01
CA ALA A 100 2.99 9.48 4.04
C ALA A 100 2.99 10.10 2.63
N LEU A 101 3.89 9.65 1.75
CA LEU A 101 3.94 10.10 0.36
C LEU A 101 2.66 9.74 -0.41
N ALA A 102 2.14 8.53 -0.20
CA ALA A 102 0.88 8.11 -0.80
C ALA A 102 -0.29 8.97 -0.33
N LEU A 103 -0.38 9.27 0.97
CA LEU A 103 -1.39 10.15 1.55
C LEU A 103 -1.28 11.58 1.01
N LEU A 104 -0.08 12.14 0.94
CA LEU A 104 0.16 13.48 0.40
C LEU A 104 -0.24 13.56 -1.07
N ALA A 105 0.18 12.61 -1.89
CA ALA A 105 -0.18 12.56 -3.30
C ALA A 105 -1.70 12.42 -3.51
N ALA A 106 -2.34 11.54 -2.74
CA ALA A 106 -3.79 11.37 -2.75
C ALA A 106 -4.52 12.65 -2.32
N ALA A 107 -4.01 13.35 -1.30
CA ALA A 107 -4.58 14.61 -0.83
C ALA A 107 -4.46 15.72 -1.87
N ILE A 108 -3.30 15.90 -2.50
CA ILE A 108 -3.09 16.90 -3.56
C ILE A 108 -4.05 16.66 -4.74
N VAL A 109 -4.15 15.41 -5.20
CA VAL A 109 -5.07 15.07 -6.30
C VAL A 109 -6.53 15.24 -5.91
N SER A 110 -6.90 14.85 -4.68
CA SER A 110 -8.26 15.05 -4.17
C SER A 110 -8.64 16.53 -4.11
N ILE A 111 -7.76 17.39 -3.59
CA ILE A 111 -7.95 18.84 -3.53
C ILE A 111 -8.05 19.43 -4.94
N GLY A 112 -7.16 19.03 -5.86
CA GLY A 112 -7.19 19.49 -7.25
C GLY A 112 -8.49 19.11 -7.99
N LEU A 113 -8.95 17.87 -7.82
CA LEU A 113 -10.22 17.41 -8.40
C LEU A 113 -11.44 18.13 -7.82
N LEU A 114 -11.43 18.44 -6.53
CA LEU A 114 -12.47 19.25 -5.87
C LEU A 114 -12.46 20.70 -6.37
N ALA A 115 -11.27 21.32 -6.50
CA ALA A 115 -11.11 22.68 -7.00
C ALA A 115 -11.59 22.82 -8.45
N LEU A 116 -11.31 21.82 -9.30
CA LEU A 116 -11.76 21.76 -10.69
C LEU A 116 -13.23 21.34 -10.83
N LYS A 117 -13.97 21.14 -9.72
CA LYS A 117 -15.35 20.63 -9.67
C LYS A 117 -15.58 19.34 -10.47
N ARG A 118 -14.52 18.59 -10.77
CA ARG A 118 -14.57 17.34 -11.54
C ARG A 118 -14.82 16.11 -10.66
N ALA A 119 -14.75 16.26 -9.34
CA ALA A 119 -15.14 15.24 -8.38
C ALA A 119 -16.04 15.84 -7.29
N ASN A 120 -16.92 15.00 -6.73
CA ASN A 120 -17.73 15.32 -5.55
C ASN A 120 -17.11 14.67 -4.32
N ARG A 121 -17.48 15.14 -3.12
CA ARG A 121 -17.07 14.52 -1.83
C ARG A 121 -17.43 13.02 -1.69
N LYS A 122 -18.31 12.50 -2.55
CA LYS A 122 -18.70 11.08 -2.59
C LYS A 122 -17.87 10.24 -3.57
N THR A 123 -17.03 10.86 -4.39
CA THR A 123 -16.17 10.13 -5.33
C THR A 123 -15.00 9.53 -4.56
N SER A 124 -15.03 8.21 -4.37
CA SER A 124 -13.87 7.47 -3.84
C SER A 124 -12.77 7.49 -4.87
N ILE A 125 -11.59 7.97 -4.48
CA ILE A 125 -10.39 7.95 -5.31
C ILE A 125 -9.62 6.68 -4.96
N PRO A 126 -9.15 5.89 -5.95
CA PRO A 126 -8.33 4.71 -5.72
C PRO A 126 -7.02 5.10 -5.02
N PHE A 127 -6.73 4.55 -3.84
CA PHE A 127 -5.54 4.90 -3.05
C PHE A 127 -4.28 4.15 -3.53
N VAL A 128 -4.46 2.95 -4.08
CA VAL A 128 -3.37 2.04 -4.45
C VAL A 128 -2.41 2.63 -5.49
N PRO A 129 -2.85 3.37 -6.53
CA PRO A 129 -1.94 4.04 -7.46
C PRO A 129 -1.00 5.04 -6.77
N PHE A 130 -1.46 5.74 -5.74
CA PHE A 130 -0.62 6.65 -4.96
C PHE A 130 0.35 5.88 -4.05
N LEU A 131 -0.10 4.75 -3.51
CA LEU A 131 0.75 3.83 -2.76
C LEU A 131 1.90 3.29 -3.61
N LEU A 132 1.62 2.91 -4.86
CA LEU A 132 2.63 2.49 -5.83
C LEU A 132 3.61 3.62 -6.16
N LEU A 133 3.13 4.84 -6.37
CA LEU A 133 4.02 5.99 -6.58
C LEU A 133 4.94 6.19 -5.38
N GLY A 134 4.40 6.17 -4.16
CA GLY A 134 5.21 6.24 -2.93
C GLY A 134 6.22 5.10 -2.86
N TYR A 135 5.84 3.89 -3.23
CA TYR A 135 6.73 2.73 -3.28
C TYR A 135 7.89 2.94 -4.27
N ILE A 136 7.60 3.38 -5.50
CA ILE A 136 8.61 3.66 -6.51
C ILE A 136 9.58 4.74 -6.00
N VAL A 137 9.06 5.83 -5.44
CA VAL A 137 9.89 6.93 -4.93
C VAL A 137 10.78 6.48 -3.77
N THR A 138 10.22 5.78 -2.78
CA THR A 138 10.99 5.35 -1.59
C THR A 138 11.99 4.23 -1.90
N VAL A 139 11.63 3.28 -2.76
CA VAL A 139 12.48 2.11 -3.03
C VAL A 139 13.50 2.36 -4.13
N ILE A 140 13.16 3.19 -5.13
CA ILE A 140 14.04 3.50 -6.27
C ILE A 140 14.74 4.86 -6.08
N GLY A 141 14.06 5.85 -5.51
CA GLY A 141 14.58 7.23 -5.40
C GLY A 141 15.49 7.51 -4.21
N VAL A 142 15.49 6.66 -3.17
CA VAL A 142 16.28 6.86 -1.93
C VAL A 142 17.50 5.92 -1.87
N ARG A 143 17.88 5.30 -3.00
CA ARG A 143 18.97 4.32 -3.08
C ARG A 143 20.13 4.78 -3.95
#